data_AF-A0A034WUD0-F1
#
_entry.id   AF-A0A034WUD0-F1
#
_cell.length_a   1.000
_cell.length_b   1.000
_cell.length_c   1.000
_cell.angle_alpha   90.00
_cell.angle_beta   90.00
_cell.angle_gamma   90.00
#
_symmetry.space_group_name_H-M   'P 1'
#
loop_
_entity.id
_entity.type
_entity.pdbx_description
1 polymer ?
#
loop_
_entity_poly.entity_id
_entity_poly.type
_entity_poly.pdbx_seq_one_letter_code
_entity_poly.pdbx_strand_id
1 'polypeptide(L)'
;AEDAIRVKQEKELIAKLAEEQRRRDEREKREAAAAAEFEQMMKCMETFLNNGGEPPAELRRMVESRPGQKLCALYERTNCCRYGPSCINNHRRPLLSNIIVVRHFFMHPLLEEENEHQEYANADGNLELSEQDLFEAYNEFFEDVVPEFEEFGYIQNFRAIRNILRHLRGHVFVEYIEERSALKAFIKLQGRYYAGKQLNVEFANIQTWRSAICGT
;
A
#
# COMPACT_ATOMS: atom_id res chain seq x y z
N ALA A 1 -21.29 44.38 36.87
CA ALA A 1 -21.82 43.32 35.99
C ALA A 1 -20.84 42.97 34.88
N GLU A 2 -20.29 43.97 34.17
CA GLU A 2 -19.30 43.77 33.09
C GLU A 2 -17.99 43.10 33.55
N ASP A 3 -17.45 43.47 34.72
CA ASP A 3 -16.20 42.86 35.22
C ASP A 3 -16.33 41.36 35.53
N ALA A 4 -17.48 40.94 36.04
CA ALA A 4 -17.77 39.52 36.28
C ALA A 4 -17.87 38.73 34.96
N ILE A 5 -18.39 39.36 33.89
CA ILE A 5 -18.45 38.77 32.55
C ILE A 5 -17.04 38.65 31.96
N ARG A 6 -16.20 39.68 32.10
CA ARG A 6 -14.80 39.66 31.64
C ARG A 6 -13.98 38.57 32.32
N VAL A 7 -14.06 38.44 33.64
CA VAL A 7 -13.36 37.38 34.39
C VAL A 7 -13.85 35.99 34.00
N LYS A 8 -15.15 35.82 33.72
CA LYS A 8 -15.69 34.55 33.23
C LYS A 8 -15.15 34.23 31.82
N GLN A 9 -15.15 35.19 30.91
CA GLN A 9 -14.62 35.05 29.55
C GLN A 9 -13.12 34.71 29.55
N GLU A 10 -12.34 35.35 30.41
CA GLU A 10 -10.90 35.08 30.56
C GLU A 10 -10.65 33.66 31.07
N LYS A 11 -11.39 33.22 32.10
CA LYS A 11 -11.30 31.83 32.60
C LYS A 11 -11.69 30.80 31.54
N GLU A 12 -12.75 31.07 30.77
CA GLU A 12 -13.16 30.20 29.67
C GLU A 12 -12.11 30.14 28.56
N LEU A 13 -11.46 31.27 28.23
CA LEU A 13 -10.38 31.31 27.24
C LEU A 13 -9.15 30.54 27.72
N ILE A 14 -8.73 30.73 28.97
CA ILE A 14 -7.61 29.99 29.57
C ILE A 14 -7.90 28.48 29.57
N ALA A 15 -9.11 28.08 29.94
CA ALA A 15 -9.52 26.67 29.92
C ALA A 15 -9.50 26.09 28.50
N LYS A 16 -9.96 26.83 27.49
CA LYS A 16 -9.91 26.41 26.08
C LYS A 16 -8.48 26.24 25.57
N LEU A 17 -7.60 27.21 25.86
CA LEU A 17 -6.19 27.16 25.46
C LEU A 17 -5.45 25.98 26.13
N ALA A 18 -5.73 25.73 27.41
CA ALA A 18 -5.16 24.58 28.13
C ALA A 18 -5.63 23.24 27.53
N GLU A 19 -6.91 23.12 27.16
CA GLU A 19 -7.43 21.92 26.50
C GLU A 19 -6.82 21.71 25.11
N GLU A 20 -6.66 22.78 24.32
CA GLU A 20 -6.02 22.71 23.01
C GLU A 20 -4.55 22.30 23.12
N GLN A 21 -3.81 22.88 24.07
CA GLN A 21 -2.43 22.50 24.36
C GLN A 21 -2.33 21.03 24.77
N ARG A 22 -3.21 20.55 25.66
CA ARG A 22 -3.24 19.13 26.06
C ARG A 22 -3.49 18.21 24.87
N ARG A 23 -4.44 18.54 24.00
CA ARG A 23 -4.73 17.77 22.77
C ARG A 23 -3.53 17.76 21.82
N ARG A 24 -2.80 18.87 21.72
CA ARG A 24 -1.58 18.98 20.92
C ARG A 24 -0.46 18.12 21.50
N ASP A 25 -0.19 18.22 22.80
CA ASP A 25 0.83 17.42 23.49
C ASP A 25 0.54 15.91 23.39
N GLU A 26 -0.73 15.51 23.50
CA GLU A 26 -1.15 14.12 23.30
C GLU A 26 -0.92 13.64 21.86
N ARG A 27 -1.20 14.50 20.86
CA ARG A 27 -0.93 14.19 19.45
C ARG A 27 0.57 14.05 19.20
N GLU A 28 1.37 15.00 19.67
CA GLU A 28 2.83 14.97 19.53
C GLU A 28 3.45 13.75 20.21
N LYS A 29 2.97 13.37 21.41
CA LYS A 29 3.40 12.12 22.09
C LYS A 29 3.05 10.87 21.29
N ARG A 30 1.86 10.81 20.68
CA ARG A 30 1.44 9.67 19.84
C ARG A 30 2.28 9.59 18.56
N GLU A 31 2.53 10.71 17.91
CA GLU A 31 3.38 10.80 16.72
C GLU A 31 4.82 10.39 17.03
N ALA A 32 5.39 10.87 18.13
CA ALA A 32 6.73 10.49 18.59
C ALA A 32 6.82 8.99 18.94
N ALA A 33 5.82 8.43 19.61
CA ALA A 33 5.77 7.00 19.91
C ALA A 33 5.68 6.15 18.63
N ALA A 34 4.84 6.55 17.67
CA ALA A 34 4.74 5.88 16.38
C ALA A 34 6.04 5.97 15.56
N ALA A 35 6.72 7.12 15.60
CA ALA A 35 8.02 7.31 14.96
C ALA A 35 9.10 6.41 15.58
N ALA A 36 9.15 6.30 16.91
CA ALA A 36 10.09 5.43 17.61
C ALA A 36 9.83 3.94 17.31
N GLU A 37 8.57 3.51 17.26
CA GLU A 37 8.21 2.14 16.87
C GLU A 37 8.63 1.85 15.42
N PHE A 38 8.40 2.80 14.51
CA PHE A 38 8.83 2.67 13.12
C PHE A 38 10.35 2.60 12.98
N GLU A 39 11.10 3.43 13.71
CA GLU A 39 12.56 3.39 13.73
C GLU A 39 13.09 2.04 14.24
N GLN A 40 12.50 1.52 15.32
CA GLN A 40 12.85 0.20 15.84
C GLN A 40 12.58 -0.90 14.80
N MET A 41 11.45 -0.83 14.09
CA MET A 41 11.11 -1.76 13.01
C MET A 41 12.12 -1.72 11.88
N MET A 42 12.49 -0.51 11.41
CA MET A 42 13.49 -0.34 10.36
C MET A 42 14.86 -0.90 10.76
N LYS A 43 15.26 -0.70 12.01
CA LYS A 43 16.49 -1.28 12.55
C LYS A 43 16.44 -2.82 12.58
N CYS A 44 15.30 -3.42 12.94
CA CYS A 44 15.11 -4.86 12.86
C CYS A 44 15.22 -5.38 11.42
N MET A 45 14.64 -4.67 10.45
CA MET A 45 14.74 -5.00 9.02
C MET A 45 16.18 -4.93 8.51
N GLU A 46 16.92 -3.87 8.84
CA GLU A 46 18.33 -3.71 8.45
C GLU A 46 19.23 -4.78 9.07
N THR A 47 19.03 -5.06 10.37
CA THR A 47 19.75 -6.13 11.07
C THR A 47 19.49 -7.48 10.40
N PHE A 48 18.23 -7.76 10.05
CA PHE A 48 17.88 -8.96 9.32
C PHE A 48 18.64 -8.99 8.00
N LEU A 49 18.60 -7.95 7.16
CA LEU A 49 19.31 -7.92 5.87
C LEU A 49 20.81 -8.20 5.97
N ASN A 50 21.50 -7.66 6.99
CA ASN A 50 22.96 -7.71 7.08
C ASN A 50 23.52 -8.97 7.77
N ASN A 51 22.81 -9.57 8.73
CA ASN A 51 23.41 -10.55 9.63
C ASN A 51 23.15 -12.03 9.30
N GLY A 52 22.44 -12.35 8.21
CA GLY A 52 22.05 -13.73 7.89
C GLY A 52 21.08 -14.34 8.92
N GLY A 53 20.66 -15.60 8.72
CA GLY A 53 19.77 -16.33 9.63
C GLY A 53 18.27 -16.07 9.44
N GLU A 54 17.48 -16.64 10.37
CA GLU A 54 16.01 -16.54 10.41
C GLU A 54 15.52 -15.11 10.69
N PRO A 55 14.38 -14.69 10.13
CA PRO A 55 13.75 -13.42 10.47
C PRO A 55 13.42 -13.32 11.97
N PRO A 56 13.73 -12.17 12.62
CA PRO A 56 13.30 -11.90 13.98
C PRO A 56 11.78 -12.02 14.17
N ALA A 57 11.34 -12.41 15.36
CA ALA A 57 9.93 -12.59 15.69
C ALA A 57 9.12 -11.30 15.46
N GLU A 58 9.74 -10.14 15.61
CA GLU A 58 9.15 -8.83 15.39
C GLU A 58 8.69 -8.64 13.94
N LEU A 59 9.42 -9.20 12.96
CA LEU A 59 9.09 -9.14 11.52
C LEU A 59 8.06 -10.20 11.10
N ARG A 60 7.88 -11.24 11.91
CA ARG A 60 6.85 -12.28 11.68
C ARG A 60 5.45 -11.80 12.09
N ARG A 61 5.33 -10.65 12.77
CA ARG A 61 4.04 -10.09 13.16
C ARG A 61 3.20 -9.68 11.94
N MET A 62 1.88 -9.70 12.12
CA MET A 62 0.93 -9.19 11.13
C MET A 62 0.23 -7.95 11.69
N VAL A 63 0.10 -6.94 10.84
CA VAL A 63 -0.70 -5.76 11.12
C VAL A 63 -2.15 -6.08 10.81
N GLU A 64 -3.02 -5.88 11.79
CA GLU A 64 -4.46 -6.10 11.67
C GLU A 64 -5.18 -4.76 11.54
N SER A 65 -5.99 -4.60 10.50
CA SER A 65 -6.78 -3.37 10.31
C SER A 65 -7.89 -3.23 11.35
N ARG A 66 -8.48 -4.35 11.79
CA ARG A 66 -9.57 -4.42 12.77
C ARG A 66 -9.45 -5.69 13.63
N PRO A 67 -8.55 -5.70 14.63
CA PRO A 67 -8.39 -6.82 15.54
C PRO A 67 -9.74 -7.27 16.15
N GLY A 68 -9.96 -8.58 16.23
CA GLY A 68 -11.18 -9.18 16.77
C GLY A 68 -12.38 -9.28 15.81
N GLN A 69 -12.32 -8.66 14.62
CA GLN A 69 -13.34 -8.84 13.58
C GLN A 69 -13.03 -10.06 12.69
N LYS A 70 -14.06 -10.55 11.98
CA LYS A 70 -13.91 -11.64 10.99
C LYS A 70 -12.91 -11.24 9.91
N LEU A 71 -12.14 -12.20 9.40
CA LEU A 71 -11.23 -11.96 8.28
C LEU A 71 -11.99 -11.62 7.00
N CYS A 72 -11.47 -10.67 6.23
CA CYS A 72 -12.03 -10.31 4.95
C CYS A 72 -11.66 -11.35 3.89
N ALA A 73 -12.63 -12.15 3.45
CA ALA A 73 -12.40 -13.21 2.46
C ALA A 73 -11.75 -12.71 1.15
N LEU A 74 -12.07 -11.48 0.71
CA LEU A 74 -11.45 -10.89 -0.48
C LEU A 74 -9.97 -10.59 -0.24
N TYR A 75 -9.67 -9.87 0.84
CA TYR A 75 -8.29 -9.49 1.16
C TYR A 75 -7.41 -10.71 1.46
N GLU A 76 -7.93 -11.69 2.19
CA GLU A 76 -7.19 -12.90 2.53
C GLU A 76 -6.79 -13.70 1.27
N ARG A 77 -7.63 -13.64 0.22
CA ARG A 77 -7.41 -14.39 -1.02
C ARG A 77 -6.54 -13.66 -2.03
N THR A 78 -6.75 -12.35 -2.21
CA THR A 78 -6.13 -11.57 -3.31
C THR A 78 -5.25 -10.43 -2.82
N ASN A 79 -5.13 -10.23 -1.51
CA ASN A 79 -4.51 -9.05 -0.89
C ASN A 79 -5.13 -7.71 -1.36
N CYS A 80 -6.34 -7.75 -1.91
CA CYS A 80 -7.05 -6.60 -2.45
C CYS A 80 -8.51 -6.61 -1.97
N CYS A 81 -9.00 -5.46 -1.50
CA CYS A 81 -10.36 -5.33 -1.01
C CYS A 81 -10.96 -4.03 -1.53
N ARG A 82 -12.15 -4.12 -2.14
CA ARG A 82 -12.89 -2.96 -2.67
C ARG A 82 -13.18 -1.87 -1.63
N TYR A 83 -13.21 -2.24 -0.34
CA TYR A 83 -13.49 -1.32 0.76
C TYR A 83 -12.22 -0.74 1.41
N GLY A 84 -11.03 -1.27 1.08
CA GLY A 84 -9.76 -0.78 1.60
C GLY A 84 -9.76 -0.61 3.14
N PRO A 85 -9.27 0.51 3.68
CA PRO A 85 -9.29 0.80 5.12
C PRO A 85 -10.70 0.85 5.75
N SER A 86 -11.71 1.16 4.95
CA SER A 86 -13.11 1.24 5.40
C SER A 86 -13.81 -0.12 5.47
N CYS A 87 -13.14 -1.22 5.11
CA CYS A 87 -13.70 -2.56 5.23
C CYS A 87 -14.07 -2.87 6.68
N ILE A 88 -15.27 -3.39 6.93
CA ILE A 88 -15.72 -3.78 8.28
C ILE A 88 -15.03 -5.04 8.82
N ASN A 89 -14.50 -5.86 7.90
CA ASN A 89 -13.76 -7.07 8.23
C ASN A 89 -12.28 -6.73 8.45
N ASN A 90 -11.58 -7.63 9.12
CA ASN A 90 -10.17 -7.51 9.41
C ASN A 90 -9.31 -7.88 8.19
N HIS A 91 -8.32 -7.04 7.90
CA HIS A 91 -7.26 -7.29 6.92
C HIS A 91 -5.97 -7.57 7.68
N ARG A 92 -5.32 -8.69 7.39
CA ARG A 92 -4.03 -9.07 7.98
C ARG A 92 -2.92 -8.80 6.98
N ARG A 93 -2.01 -7.90 7.33
CA ARG A 93 -0.87 -7.54 6.48
C ARG A 93 0.42 -8.05 7.11
N PRO A 94 1.19 -8.91 6.44
CA PRO A 94 2.48 -9.32 6.97
C PRO A 94 3.45 -8.14 7.02
N LEU A 95 4.36 -8.14 7.99
CA LEU A 95 5.50 -7.21 8.01
C LEU A 95 6.71 -7.72 7.21
N LEU A 96 6.70 -9.01 6.87
CA LEU A 96 7.68 -9.65 6.02
C LEU A 96 7.01 -10.81 5.28
N SER A 97 7.29 -10.94 3.99
CA SER A 97 6.81 -12.03 3.13
C SER A 97 7.73 -12.14 1.93
N ASN A 98 7.70 -13.29 1.24
CA ASN A 98 8.31 -13.45 -0.08
C ASN A 98 7.64 -12.62 -1.17
N ILE A 99 6.38 -12.22 -0.94
CA ILE A 99 5.56 -11.53 -1.94
C ILE A 99 5.44 -10.05 -1.56
N ILE A 100 5.77 -9.18 -2.51
CA ILE A 100 5.44 -7.76 -2.47
C ILE A 100 4.37 -7.44 -3.50
N VAL A 101 3.56 -6.42 -3.21
CA VAL A 101 2.63 -5.80 -4.15
C VAL A 101 2.99 -4.33 -4.31
N VAL A 102 3.18 -3.92 -5.56
CA VAL A 102 3.31 -2.50 -5.92
C VAL A 102 1.95 -2.05 -6.44
N ARG A 103 1.27 -1.23 -5.64
CA ARG A 103 -0.09 -0.77 -5.92
C ARG A 103 -0.08 0.16 -7.12
N HIS A 104 -0.86 -0.18 -8.14
CA HIS A 104 -1.07 0.65 -9.32
C HIS A 104 0.23 1.06 -10.03
N PHE A 105 1.09 0.08 -10.24
CA PHE A 105 2.40 0.24 -10.85
C PHE A 105 2.32 0.28 -12.36
N PHE A 106 1.66 -0.72 -12.97
CA PHE A 106 1.38 -0.72 -14.41
C PHE A 106 0.07 0.01 -14.67
N MET A 107 0.14 1.15 -15.35
CA MET A 107 -1.03 1.96 -15.67
C MET A 107 -1.17 2.07 -17.18
N HIS A 108 -2.38 1.89 -17.68
CA HIS A 108 -2.70 2.02 -19.10
C HIS A 108 -4.14 2.54 -19.22
N PRO A 109 -4.48 3.40 -20.19
CA PRO A 109 -5.83 3.93 -20.34
C PRO A 109 -6.90 2.83 -20.43
N LEU A 110 -6.64 1.72 -21.14
CA LEU A 110 -7.56 0.56 -21.18
C LEU A 110 -7.77 -0.16 -19.83
N LEU A 111 -6.94 0.10 -18.82
CA LEU A 111 -7.17 -0.38 -17.45
C LEU A 111 -7.92 0.64 -16.59
N GLU A 112 -8.06 1.87 -17.06
CA GLU A 112 -8.82 2.90 -16.39
C GLU A 112 -10.26 2.84 -16.91
N GLU A 113 -11.22 2.47 -16.04
CA GLU A 113 -12.63 2.71 -16.36
C GLU A 113 -12.81 4.22 -16.62
N GLU A 114 -13.02 4.55 -17.89
CA GLU A 114 -13.55 5.82 -18.33
C GLU A 114 -14.97 5.93 -17.78
N ASN A 115 -15.14 6.72 -16.71
CA ASN A 115 -16.41 7.39 -16.47
C ASN A 115 -16.56 8.52 -17.51
N GLU A 116 -16.51 8.18 -18.79
CA GLU A 116 -16.92 9.12 -19.82
C GLU A 116 -18.41 9.35 -19.62
N HIS A 117 -18.73 10.53 -19.10
CA HIS A 117 -20.08 11.06 -19.17
C HIS A 117 -20.49 11.00 -20.65
N GLN A 118 -21.58 10.28 -20.92
CA GLN A 118 -22.13 10.01 -22.26
C GLN A 118 -22.29 11.25 -23.16
N GLU A 119 -22.29 12.44 -22.56
CA GLU A 119 -22.43 13.75 -23.19
C GLU A 119 -21.11 14.31 -23.76
N TYR A 120 -19.95 13.78 -23.36
CA TYR A 120 -18.61 14.20 -23.80
C TYR A 120 -17.85 13.12 -24.58
N ALA A 121 -18.50 11.98 -24.87
CA ALA A 121 -17.99 10.97 -25.79
C ALA A 121 -18.00 11.56 -27.21
N ASN A 122 -16.97 12.35 -27.53
CA ASN A 122 -16.80 12.96 -28.83
C ASN A 122 -16.63 11.84 -29.86
N ALA A 123 -17.21 12.03 -31.06
CA ALA A 123 -17.13 11.09 -32.18
C ALA A 123 -15.71 10.86 -32.75
N ASP A 124 -14.68 11.47 -32.14
CA ASP A 124 -13.25 11.37 -32.47
C ASP A 124 -12.43 10.68 -31.34
N GLY A 125 -13.08 10.29 -30.24
CA GLY A 125 -12.44 9.54 -29.13
C GLY A 125 -12.10 8.09 -29.49
N ASN A 126 -12.61 7.62 -30.64
CA ASN A 126 -12.42 6.27 -31.15
C ASN A 126 -11.18 6.10 -32.05
N LEU A 127 -10.11 6.87 -31.82
CA LEU A 127 -8.76 6.33 -32.06
C LEU A 127 -8.49 5.32 -30.93
N GLU A 128 -9.26 4.23 -30.99
CA GLU A 128 -9.43 3.23 -29.93
C GLU A 128 -8.10 2.56 -29.68
N LEU A 129 -7.51 2.81 -28.51
CA LEU A 129 -6.42 1.98 -28.01
C LEU A 129 -6.85 0.52 -28.09
N SER A 130 -6.05 -0.26 -28.76
CA SER A 130 -6.30 -1.67 -29.03
C SER A 130 -5.73 -2.54 -27.91
N GLU A 131 -6.15 -3.80 -27.88
CA GLU A 131 -5.52 -4.83 -27.05
C GLU A 131 -4.01 -4.98 -27.37
N GLN A 132 -3.62 -4.67 -28.62
CA GLN A 132 -2.22 -4.69 -29.04
C GLN A 132 -1.43 -3.56 -28.38
N ASP A 133 -1.99 -2.35 -28.28
CA ASP A 133 -1.35 -1.22 -27.61
C ASP A 133 -1.13 -1.50 -26.11
N LEU A 134 -2.13 -2.13 -25.45
CA LEU A 134 -1.98 -2.57 -24.05
C LEU A 134 -0.87 -3.62 -23.89
N PHE A 135 -0.74 -4.53 -24.84
CA PHE A 135 0.30 -5.55 -24.83
C PHE A 135 1.70 -4.95 -25.05
N GLU A 136 1.84 -4.04 -26.01
CA GLU A 136 3.09 -3.32 -26.28
C GLU A 136 3.51 -2.47 -25.07
N ALA A 137 2.57 -1.70 -24.49
CA ALA A 137 2.82 -0.93 -23.28
C ALA A 137 3.22 -1.82 -22.09
N TYR A 138 2.63 -3.02 -21.98
CA TYR A 138 3.04 -3.98 -20.95
C TYR A 138 4.45 -4.53 -21.20
N ASN A 139 4.82 -4.81 -22.44
CA ASN A 139 6.16 -5.29 -22.76
C ASN A 139 7.22 -4.24 -22.47
N GLU A 140 6.99 -2.98 -22.87
CA GLU A 140 7.89 -1.86 -22.53
C GLU A 140 8.04 -1.72 -21.01
N PHE A 141 6.92 -1.75 -20.28
CA PHE A 141 6.92 -1.74 -18.82
C PHE A 141 7.69 -2.92 -18.24
N PHE A 142 7.49 -4.13 -18.77
CA PHE A 142 8.14 -5.34 -18.28
C PHE A 142 9.66 -5.32 -18.50
N GLU A 143 10.09 -4.89 -19.69
CA GLU A 143 11.51 -4.77 -20.04
C GLU A 143 12.25 -3.71 -19.22
N ASP A 144 11.56 -2.62 -18.85
CA ASP A 144 12.09 -1.57 -17.99
C ASP A 144 12.15 -2.00 -16.51
N VAL A 145 11.10 -2.66 -16.02
CA VAL A 145 10.92 -2.92 -14.58
C VAL A 145 11.56 -4.21 -14.11
N VAL A 146 11.49 -5.30 -14.88
CA VAL A 146 11.95 -6.61 -14.38
C VAL A 146 13.45 -6.62 -14.05
N PRO A 147 14.35 -6.05 -14.86
CA PRO A 147 15.78 -6.00 -14.52
C PRO A 147 16.05 -5.31 -13.17
N GLU A 148 15.36 -4.20 -12.89
CA GLU A 148 15.47 -3.49 -11.61
C GLU A 148 15.02 -4.36 -10.42
N PHE A 149 14.02 -5.24 -10.62
CA PHE A 149 13.58 -6.17 -9.57
C PHE A 149 14.53 -7.36 -9.41
N GLU A 150 15.14 -7.83 -10.49
CA GLU A 150 16.14 -8.91 -10.46
C GLU A 150 17.41 -8.51 -9.70
N GLU A 151 17.74 -7.21 -9.62
CA GLU A 151 18.84 -6.72 -8.78
C GLU A 151 18.66 -7.04 -7.30
N PHE A 152 17.42 -7.19 -6.82
CA PHE A 152 17.14 -7.52 -5.42
C PHE A 152 17.27 -9.02 -5.13
N GLY A 153 17.04 -9.88 -6.13
CA GLY A 153 17.19 -11.32 -6.06
C GLY A 153 16.31 -12.07 -7.06
N TYR A 154 16.34 -13.40 -7.00
CA TYR A 154 15.60 -14.26 -7.93
C TYR A 154 14.09 -14.15 -7.78
N ILE A 155 13.42 -13.73 -8.86
CA ILE A 155 11.97 -13.63 -8.97
C ILE A 155 11.40 -15.00 -9.28
N GLN A 156 10.49 -15.49 -8.43
CA GLN A 156 9.72 -16.71 -8.65
C GLN A 156 8.46 -16.45 -9.48
N ASN A 157 7.75 -15.35 -9.20
CA ASN A 157 6.57 -14.94 -9.96
C ASN A 157 6.56 -13.42 -10.13
N PHE A 158 6.31 -12.95 -11.35
CA PHE A 158 5.99 -11.56 -11.66
C PHE A 158 4.61 -11.51 -12.30
N ARG A 159 3.67 -10.76 -11.71
CA ARG A 159 2.26 -10.75 -12.14
C ARG A 159 1.68 -9.34 -12.10
N ALA A 160 1.38 -8.78 -13.26
CA ALA A 160 0.61 -7.55 -13.40
C ALA A 160 -0.89 -7.83 -13.50
N ILE A 161 -1.69 -7.10 -12.73
CA ILE A 161 -3.15 -7.25 -12.72
C ILE A 161 -3.78 -6.42 -13.83
N ARG A 162 -4.52 -7.10 -14.71
CA ARG A 162 -5.28 -6.54 -15.83
C ARG A 162 -6.73 -6.14 -15.49
N ASN A 163 -7.14 -6.23 -14.23
CA ASN A 163 -8.49 -5.79 -13.85
C ASN A 163 -8.65 -4.29 -14.09
N ILE A 164 -9.87 -3.85 -14.40
CA ILE A 164 -10.21 -2.43 -14.62
C ILE A 164 -10.68 -1.72 -13.33
N LEU A 165 -11.13 -2.50 -12.35
CA LEU A 165 -11.66 -1.97 -11.09
C LEU A 165 -10.55 -1.29 -10.29
N ARG A 166 -10.83 -0.06 -9.80
CA ARG A 166 -9.85 0.79 -9.09
C ARG A 166 -9.11 0.11 -7.93
N HIS A 167 -9.70 -0.87 -7.25
CA HIS A 167 -9.04 -1.52 -6.11
C HIS A 167 -8.12 -2.69 -6.50
N LEU A 168 -8.01 -2.99 -7.79
CA LEU A 168 -7.20 -4.09 -8.36
C LEU A 168 -6.28 -3.60 -9.48
N ARG A 169 -6.74 -2.63 -10.28
CA ARG A 169 -6.10 -2.27 -11.54
C ARG A 169 -4.64 -1.90 -11.39
N GLY A 170 -3.82 -2.46 -12.28
CA GLY A 170 -2.42 -2.08 -12.40
C GLY A 170 -1.53 -2.50 -11.23
N HIS A 171 -2.05 -3.23 -10.25
CA HIS A 171 -1.22 -3.77 -9.19
C HIS A 171 -0.27 -4.81 -9.76
N VAL A 172 0.99 -4.76 -9.34
CA VAL A 172 1.99 -5.74 -9.75
C VAL A 172 2.45 -6.49 -8.51
N PHE A 173 2.31 -7.81 -8.54
CA PHE A 173 2.87 -8.68 -7.52
C PHE A 173 4.20 -9.24 -7.98
N VAL A 174 5.17 -9.22 -7.07
CA VAL A 174 6.47 -9.86 -7.26
C VAL A 174 6.73 -10.77 -6.08
N GLU A 175 6.89 -12.06 -6.37
CA GLU A 175 7.29 -13.08 -5.41
C GLU A 175 8.74 -13.44 -5.63
N TYR A 176 9.55 -13.32 -4.58
CA TYR A 176 10.94 -13.75 -4.57
C TYR A 176 11.08 -15.14 -3.96
N ILE A 177 12.15 -15.84 -4.32
CA ILE A 177 12.52 -17.11 -3.66
C ILE A 177 12.87 -16.88 -2.19
N GLU A 178 13.51 -15.75 -1.87
CA GLU A 178 13.99 -15.41 -0.52
C GLU A 178 13.25 -14.20 0.07
N GLU A 179 12.83 -14.30 1.34
CA GLU A 179 12.19 -13.19 2.09
C GLU A 179 13.10 -11.95 2.15
N ARG A 180 14.43 -12.15 2.16
CA ARG A 180 15.42 -11.06 2.17
C ARG A 180 15.39 -10.24 0.91
N SER A 181 15.23 -10.87 -0.26
CA SER A 181 15.16 -10.19 -1.55
C SER A 181 13.90 -9.35 -1.63
N ALA A 182 12.76 -9.89 -1.17
CA ALA A 182 11.52 -9.15 -1.04
C ALA A 182 11.65 -7.93 -0.11
N LEU A 183 12.37 -8.07 1.01
CA LEU A 183 12.64 -6.96 1.93
C LEU A 183 13.57 -5.90 1.34
N LYS A 184 14.62 -6.29 0.62
CA LYS A 184 15.49 -5.35 -0.11
C LYS A 184 14.66 -4.53 -1.09
N ALA A 185 13.82 -5.21 -1.89
CA ALA A 185 12.94 -4.56 -2.85
C ALA A 185 11.95 -3.61 -2.15
N PHE A 186 11.31 -4.06 -1.07
CA PHE A 186 10.41 -3.23 -0.27
C PHE A 186 11.08 -1.93 0.20
N ILE A 187 12.23 -2.01 0.86
CA ILE A 187 12.93 -0.82 1.39
C ILE A 187 13.41 0.09 0.26
N LYS A 188 13.95 -0.48 -0.83
CA LYS A 188 14.54 0.30 -1.92
C LYS A 188 13.50 0.96 -2.80
N LEU A 189 12.34 0.34 -3.01
CA LEU A 189 11.29 0.85 -3.88
C LEU A 189 10.30 1.76 -3.14
N GLN A 190 10.15 1.60 -1.82
CA GLN A 190 9.20 2.40 -1.06
C GLN A 190 9.51 3.89 -1.19
N GLY A 191 8.54 4.64 -1.70
CA GLY A 191 8.66 6.08 -1.89
C GLY A 191 9.48 6.54 -3.10
N ARG A 192 10.06 5.61 -3.90
CA ARG A 192 10.62 5.95 -5.22
C ARG A 192 9.50 6.36 -6.18
N TYR A 193 9.88 7.01 -7.28
CA TYR A 193 8.94 7.44 -8.33
C TYR A 193 9.15 6.63 -9.60
N TYR A 194 8.05 6.31 -10.27
CA TYR A 194 8.00 5.71 -11.60
C TYR A 194 6.92 6.41 -12.42
N ALA A 195 7.25 6.82 -13.64
CA ALA A 195 6.32 7.56 -14.52
C ALA A 195 5.58 8.72 -13.82
N GLY A 196 6.30 9.50 -12.99
CA GLY A 196 5.74 10.63 -12.25
C GLY A 196 4.88 10.27 -11.02
N LYS A 197 4.76 8.99 -10.68
CA LYS A 197 3.96 8.50 -9.55
C LYS A 197 4.84 7.86 -8.48
N GLN A 198 4.56 8.19 -7.22
CA GLN A 198 5.21 7.54 -6.09
C GLN A 198 4.75 6.09 -5.95
N LEU A 199 5.70 5.16 -5.83
CA LEU A 199 5.45 3.75 -5.63
C LEU A 199 4.95 3.50 -4.20
N ASN A 200 3.86 2.74 -4.10
CA ASN A 200 3.34 2.22 -2.85
C ASN A 200 3.55 0.70 -2.82
N VAL A 201 4.53 0.27 -2.03
CA VAL A 201 4.90 -1.13 -1.88
C VAL A 201 4.38 -1.65 -0.56
N GLU A 202 3.75 -2.81 -0.58
CA GLU A 202 3.27 -3.52 0.61
C GLU A 202 3.69 -4.98 0.52
N PHE A 203 3.92 -5.65 1.66
CA PHE A 203 4.01 -7.10 1.64
C PHE A 203 2.64 -7.74 1.48
N ALA A 204 2.58 -8.82 0.72
CA ALA A 204 1.38 -9.61 0.49
C ALA A 204 1.55 -11.03 1.01
N ASN A 205 0.45 -11.65 1.43
CA ASN A 205 0.40 -13.03 1.95
C ASN A 205 -0.60 -13.87 1.15
N ILE A 206 -0.39 -13.97 -0.16
CA ILE A 206 -1.23 -14.84 -1.01
C ILE A 206 -0.85 -16.30 -0.73
N GLN A 207 -1.81 -17.10 -0.24
CA GLN A 207 -1.56 -18.49 0.11
C GLN A 207 -1.23 -19.35 -1.11
N THR A 208 -2.02 -19.20 -2.18
CA THR A 208 -1.78 -19.87 -3.46
C THR A 208 -2.23 -18.98 -4.62
N TRP A 209 -1.42 -18.88 -5.67
CA TRP A 209 -1.78 -18.12 -6.88
C TRP A 209 -3.07 -18.62 -7.51
N ARG A 210 -3.30 -19.94 -7.51
CA ARG A 210 -4.53 -20.53 -8.04
C ARG A 210 -5.77 -19.93 -7.36
N SER A 211 -5.74 -19.75 -6.05
CA SER A 211 -6.89 -19.16 -5.34
C SER A 211 -7.11 -17.67 -5.64
N ALA A 212 -6.06 -16.96 -6.08
CA ALA A 212 -6.09 -15.52 -6.30
C ALA A 212 -6.48 -15.13 -7.74
N ILE A 213 -6.45 -16.07 -8.68
CA ILE A 213 -6.71 -15.82 -10.11
C ILE A 213 -8.21 -16.00 -10.41
N CYS A 214 -8.75 -15.15 -11.27
CA CYS A 214 -10.13 -15.25 -11.74
C CYS A 214 -10.33 -16.51 -12.61
N GLY A 215 -11.47 -17.20 -12.42
CA GLY A 215 -11.91 -18.27 -13.34
C GLY A 215 -11.20 -19.62 -13.19
N THR A 216 -10.46 -19.82 -12.10
CA THR A 216 -9.94 -21.15 -11.68
C THR A 216 -11.02 -22.04 -11.10
#